data_AF-A0A529S8F2-F1
#
_entry.id   AF-A0A529S8F2-F1
#
_cell.length_a   1.000
_cell.length_b   1.000
_cell.length_c   1.000
_cell.angle_alpha   90.00
_cell.angle_beta   90.00
_cell.angle_gamma   90.00
#
_symmetry.space_group_name_H-M   'P 1'
#
loop_
_entity.id
_entity.type
_entity.pdbx_description
1 polymer ?
#
loop_
_entity_poly.entity_id
_entity_poly.type
_entity_poly.pdbx_seq_one_letter_code
_entity_poly.pdbx_strand_id
1 'polypeptide(L)'
;KLKIRRSGEIFEMSFTHGNADAPLKVTGSYVQDKQPGTYEGRSGSEITFFPSAETFTMVEFDYNTLEHRLRELAFLNSGVRIVLT
;
A
#
# COMPACT_ATOMS: atom_id res chain seq x y z
N LYS A 1 4.43 1.02 -8.10
CA LYS A 1 4.13 2.44 -7.81
C LYS A 1 4.01 2.65 -6.30
N LEU A 2 4.72 3.64 -5.77
CA LEU A 2 4.68 4.07 -4.37
C LEU A 2 4.01 5.45 -4.32
N LYS A 3 3.05 5.62 -3.40
CA LYS A 3 2.39 6.89 -3.12
C LYS A 3 2.37 7.13 -1.62
N ILE A 4 2.80 8.31 -1.18
CA ILE A 4 2.90 8.67 0.24
C ILE A 4 2.11 9.96 0.47
N ARG A 5 1.24 9.97 1.49
CA ARG A 5 0.58 11.16 2.00
C ARG A 5 1.21 11.54 3.33
N ARG A 6 1.96 12.64 3.37
CA ARG A 6 2.62 13.13 4.59
C ARG A 6 2.75 14.65 4.57
N SER A 7 2.61 15.29 5.72
CA SER A 7 2.81 16.73 5.89
C SER A 7 1.98 17.62 4.95
N GLY A 8 0.78 17.17 4.55
CA GLY A 8 -0.08 17.89 3.61
C GLY A 8 0.30 17.73 2.13
N GLU A 9 1.34 16.95 1.83
CA GLU A 9 1.83 16.69 0.47
C GLU A 9 1.63 15.23 0.06
N ILE A 10 1.45 15.02 -1.24
CA ILE A 10 1.41 13.72 -1.89
C ILE A 10 2.72 13.54 -2.64
N PHE A 11 3.44 12.48 -2.30
CA PHE A 11 4.68 12.08 -2.95
C PHE A 11 4.46 10.81 -3.76
N GLU A 12 5.00 10.73 -4.97
CA GLU A 12 4.94 9.53 -5.80
C GLU A 12 6.31 9.17 -6.36
N MET A 13 6.54 7.86 -6.51
CA MET A 13 7.75 7.26 -7.05
C MET A 13 7.43 5.90 -7.70
N SER A 14 8.22 5.49 -8.68
CA SER A 14 8.13 4.17 -9.31
C SER A 14 9.48 3.47 -9.32
N PHE A 15 9.42 2.15 -9.41
CA PHE A 15 10.58 1.27 -9.40
C PHE A 15 10.41 0.21 -10.47
N THR A 16 11.51 -0.13 -11.14
CA THR A 16 11.60 -1.22 -12.11
C THR A 16 12.76 -2.13 -11.71
N HIS A 17 12.48 -3.40 -11.46
CA HIS A 17 13.47 -4.40 -11.02
C HIS A 17 14.33 -3.93 -9.83
N GLY A 18 13.71 -3.27 -8.86
CA GLY A 18 14.37 -2.76 -7.65
C GLY A 18 15.10 -1.41 -7.83
N ASN A 19 15.23 -0.91 -9.06
CA ASN A 19 15.83 0.39 -9.33
C ASN A 19 14.78 1.49 -9.33
N ALA A 20 15.11 2.64 -8.74
CA ALA A 20 14.29 3.84 -8.81
C ALA A 20 14.23 4.37 -10.25
N ASP A 21 13.04 4.57 -10.80
CA ASP A 21 12.90 5.12 -12.16
C ASP A 21 13.18 6.64 -12.18
N ALA A 22 12.92 7.32 -11.06
CA ALA A 22 13.18 8.73 -10.84
C ALA A 22 13.21 9.06 -9.34
N PRO A 23 13.79 10.21 -8.92
CA PRO A 23 13.66 10.70 -7.55
C PRO A 23 12.20 10.89 -7.12
N LEU A 24 11.95 10.81 -5.81
CA LEU A 24 10.64 11.05 -5.20
C LEU A 24 10.12 12.44 -5.58
N LYS A 25 8.90 12.51 -6.12
CA LYS A 25 8.30 13.75 -6.62
C LYS A 25 7.04 14.12 -5.83
N VAL A 26 6.89 15.39 -5.49
CA VAL A 26 5.61 15.94 -5.01
C VAL A 26 4.64 16.02 -6.20
N THR A 27 3.53 15.28 -6.13
CA THR A 27 2.52 15.21 -7.20
C THR A 27 1.21 15.89 -6.83
N GLY A 28 1.05 16.33 -5.58
CA GLY A 28 -0.12 17.07 -5.15
C GLY A 28 -0.09 17.38 -3.66
N SER A 29 -1.20 17.90 -3.16
CA SER A 29 -1.44 18.15 -1.74
C SER A 29 -2.67 17.40 -1.25
N TYR A 30 -2.78 17.21 0.06
CA TYR A 30 -3.96 16.63 0.70
C TYR A 30 -4.21 17.30 2.05
N VAL A 31 -5.47 17.34 2.48
CA VAL A 31 -5.85 17.75 3.84
C VAL A 31 -6.21 16.48 4.60
N GLN A 32 -5.69 16.37 5.83
CA GLN A 32 -5.94 15.19 6.64
C GLN A 32 -7.39 15.18 7.14
N ASP A 33 -8.15 14.16 6.76
CA ASP A 33 -9.46 13.89 7.33
C ASP A 33 -9.34 12.77 8.39
N LYS A 34 -9.88 13.00 9.59
CA LYS A 34 -9.84 12.07 10.72
C LYS A 34 -11.24 11.71 11.21
N GLN A 35 -12.24 11.71 10.33
CA GLN A 35 -13.58 11.26 10.69
C GLN A 35 -13.56 9.83 11.30
N PRO A 36 -14.17 9.64 12.49
CA PRO A 36 -14.32 8.32 13.10
C PRO A 36 -14.99 7.34 12.12
N GLY A 37 -14.48 6.10 12.05
CA GLY A 37 -15.00 5.07 11.14
C GLY A 37 -14.53 5.17 9.69
N THR A 38 -13.90 6.27 9.26
CA THR A 38 -13.30 6.43 7.93
C THR A 38 -11.77 6.33 8.00
N TYR A 39 -11.17 5.67 7.02
CA TYR A 39 -9.71 5.52 6.91
C TYR A 39 -9.15 6.30 5.71
N GLU A 40 -10.03 6.77 4.82
CA GLU A 40 -9.69 7.62 3.69
C GLU A 40 -9.27 9.03 4.16
N GLY A 41 -8.53 9.74 3.32
CA GLY A 41 -8.08 11.11 3.64
C GLY A 41 -6.99 11.21 4.71
N ARG A 42 -6.54 10.10 5.31
CA ARG A 42 -5.46 10.09 6.30
C ARG A 42 -4.07 10.09 5.65
N SER A 43 -3.06 10.43 6.47
CA SER A 43 -1.66 10.18 6.15
C SER A 43 -1.39 8.67 6.06
N GLY A 44 -0.53 8.25 5.15
CA GLY A 44 -0.23 6.85 4.95
C GLY A 44 0.58 6.60 3.68
N SER A 45 0.84 5.33 3.42
CA SER A 45 1.55 4.87 2.23
C SER A 45 0.69 3.87 1.48
N GLU A 46 0.68 3.99 0.17
CA GLU A 46 0.03 3.10 -0.77
C GLU A 46 1.09 2.52 -1.70
N ILE A 47 1.09 1.19 -1.83
CA ILE A 47 2.08 0.46 -2.62
C ILE A 47 1.33 -0.46 -3.57
N THR A 48 1.63 -0.32 -4.85
CA THR A 48 1.22 -1.24 -5.91
C THR A 48 2.46 -1.84 -6.54
N PHE A 49 2.52 -3.14 -6.72
CA PHE A 49 3.67 -3.79 -7.37
C PHE A 49 3.20 -4.92 -8.28
N PHE A 50 4.06 -5.26 -9.24
CA PHE A 50 3.89 -6.40 -10.12
C PHE A 50 5.05 -7.37 -9.84
N PRO A 51 4.78 -8.61 -9.42
CA PRO A 51 5.84 -9.60 -9.22
C PRO A 51 6.54 -9.91 -10.54
N SER A 52 7.87 -10.10 -10.49
CA SER A 52 8.67 -10.38 -11.70
C SER A 52 8.52 -11.84 -12.12
N ALA A 53 8.05 -12.06 -13.35
CA ALA A 53 7.98 -13.38 -13.97
C ALA A 53 9.36 -13.99 -14.29
N GLU A 54 10.42 -13.18 -14.27
CA GLU A 54 11.80 -13.68 -14.41
C GLU A 54 12.32 -14.29 -13.11
N THR A 55 11.73 -13.91 -11.96
CA THR A 55 12.14 -14.39 -10.63
C THR A 55 11.22 -15.49 -10.12
N PHE A 56 9.90 -15.34 -10.29
CA PHE A 56 8.91 -16.27 -9.76
C PHE A 56 8.35 -17.16 -10.87
N THR A 57 8.19 -18.45 -10.57
CA THR A 57 7.53 -19.41 -11.46
C THR A 57 6.01 -19.22 -11.53
N MET A 58 5.42 -18.58 -10.52
CA MET A 58 4.00 -18.23 -10.45
C MET A 58 3.86 -16.80 -9.90
N VAL A 59 3.13 -15.96 -10.64
CA VAL A 59 2.92 -14.53 -10.34
C VAL A 59 1.47 -14.21 -9.94
N GLU A 60 0.58 -15.19 -10.05
CA GLU A 60 -0.81 -15.09 -9.61
C GLU A 60 -0.89 -15.14 -8.08
N PHE A 61 -1.65 -14.23 -7.49
CA PHE A 61 -1.87 -14.20 -6.06
C PHE A 61 -3.02 -15.14 -5.67
N ASP A 62 -2.77 -16.04 -4.73
CA ASP A 62 -3.80 -16.92 -4.16
C ASP A 62 -4.58 -16.19 -3.06
N TYR A 63 -5.88 -15.98 -3.31
CA TYR A 63 -6.75 -15.25 -2.39
C TYR A 63 -6.85 -15.92 -1.02
N ASN A 64 -7.03 -17.24 -0.97
CA ASN A 64 -7.23 -17.97 0.29
C ASN A 64 -6.00 -17.88 1.20
N THR A 65 -4.82 -17.94 0.60
CA THR A 65 -3.53 -17.79 1.28
C THR A 65 -3.38 -16.41 1.89
N LEU A 66 -3.71 -15.36 1.13
CA LEU A 66 -3.70 -13.98 1.63
C LEU A 66 -4.73 -13.77 2.73
N GLU A 67 -5.97 -14.23 2.52
CA GLU A 67 -7.06 -14.13 3.50
C GLU A 67 -6.66 -14.77 4.83
N HIS A 68 -6.16 -16.00 4.80
CA HIS A 68 -5.74 -16.71 6.00
C HIS A 68 -4.70 -15.91 6.78
N ARG A 69 -3.66 -15.40 6.09
CA ARG A 69 -2.59 -14.63 6.72
C ARG A 69 -3.08 -13.30 7.29
N LEU A 70 -3.91 -12.57 6.56
CA LEU A 70 -4.46 -11.29 7.01
C LEU A 70 -5.42 -11.48 8.19
N ARG A 71 -6.17 -12.58 8.21
CA ARG A 71 -7.05 -12.95 9.32
C ARG A 71 -6.27 -13.22 10.60
N GLU A 72 -5.18 -14.00 10.53
CA GLU A 72 -4.26 -14.19 11.67
C GLU A 72 -3.73 -12.86 12.21
N LEU A 73 -3.29 -11.96 11.33
CA LEU A 73 -2.79 -10.65 11.72
C LEU A 73 -3.87 -9.78 12.38
N ALA A 74 -5.10 -9.82 11.87
CA ALA A 74 -6.23 -9.10 12.46
C ALA A 74 -6.57 -9.62 13.87
N PHE A 75 -6.48 -10.94 14.10
CA PHE A 75 -6.68 -11.52 15.42
C PHE A 75 -5.61 -11.08 16.44
N LEU A 76 -4.35 -10.99 16.01
CA LEU A 76 -3.24 -10.59 16.88
C LEU A 76 -3.19 -9.08 17.15
N ASN A 77 -3.77 -8.26 16.27
CA ASN A 77 -3.71 -6.80 16.34
C ASN A 77 -5.09 -6.19 16.58
N SER A 78 -5.61 -6.36 17.81
CA SER A 78 -6.90 -5.80 18.20
C SER A 78 -6.98 -4.29 17.92
N GLY A 79 -8.07 -3.88 17.27
CA GLY A 79 -8.32 -2.48 16.88
C GLY A 79 -7.81 -2.09 15.49
N VAL A 80 -7.08 -2.97 14.79
CA VAL A 80 -6.67 -2.76 13.39
C VAL A 80 -7.72 -3.29 12.44
N ARG A 81 -8.16 -2.47 11.48
CA ARG A 81 -9.03 -2.89 10.37
C ARG A 81 -8.18 -3.26 9.16
N ILE A 82 -8.31 -4.49 8.71
CA ILE A 82 -7.70 -4.99 7.47
C ILE A 82 -8.83 -5.26 6.47
N VAL A 83 -8.66 -4.83 5.22
CA VAL A 83 -9.62 -5.01 4.14
C VAL A 83 -8.92 -5.75 3.00
N LEU A 84 -9.52 -6.84 2.55
CA LEU A 84 -9.15 -7.60 1.35
C LEU A 84 -10.40 -7.66 0.47
N THR A 85 -10.29 -7.23 -0.78
CA THR A 85 -11.38 -7.10 -1.77
C THR A 85 -10.90 -7.47 -3.15
#